data_AF-A0A7C3Q3U2-F1
#
_entry.id   AF-A0A7C3Q3U2-F1
#
_cell.length_a   1.000
_cell.length_b   1.000
_cell.length_c   1.000
_cell.angle_alpha   90.00
_cell.angle_beta   90.00
_cell.angle_gamma   90.00
#
_symmetry.space_group_name_H-M   'P 1'
#
loop_
_entity.id
_entity.type
_entity.pdbx_description
1 polymer ?
#
loop_
_entity_poly.entity_id
_entity_poly.type
_entity_poly.pdbx_seq_one_letter_code
_entity_poly.pdbx_strand_id
1 'polypeptide(L)'
;MEMGLILFCLACAIAAVLFGAVMARWVLSLGAGTEQMQEIARAIQEGAQAYLNRQYTAIGLVGLVLFVILIVSLGVKTALGFLIGAVLSASTGYIGMYVSVRANVRTTEAARQGLAQALQVAFRGGSITGLLVVGLGLLGVAGYYGLLLILGSGGEQDKMDILIPLVGLGFGGSLISIFARLGGGIYTKGADVGADLVGKVEAGIPEDDPRNPAVIADNVGDNVGDCAGMAADLFETYAVTIISAMLLGALAFRGSSNPEQLSLIILYPLVLGGISIVASIIGTTVVKIHPRGTIMGAMYKGLIVSAVLAAIAFYPVTLLMMKDIVGYSPTALYLSSLIGLLITAAM
;
A
#
# COMPACT_ATOMS: atom_id res chain seq x y z
N MET A 1 -12.02 24.60 -8.93
CA MET A 1 -12.36 23.18 -9.19
C MET A 1 -11.20 22.25 -8.86
N GLU A 2 -10.00 22.48 -9.41
CA GLU A 2 -8.81 21.64 -9.19
C GLU A 2 -8.48 21.39 -7.71
N MET A 3 -8.41 22.47 -6.90
CA MET A 3 -8.16 22.34 -5.45
C MET A 3 -9.24 21.52 -4.72
N GLY A 4 -10.50 21.60 -5.15
CA GLY A 4 -11.59 20.82 -4.56
C GLY A 4 -11.43 19.31 -4.78
N LEU A 5 -10.96 18.91 -5.96
CA LEU A 5 -10.67 17.51 -6.28
C LEU A 5 -9.46 16.99 -5.51
N ILE A 6 -8.41 17.81 -5.33
CA ILE A 6 -7.25 17.46 -4.50
C ILE A 6 -7.69 17.28 -3.04
N LEU A 7 -8.47 18.22 -2.50
CA LEU A 7 -9.00 18.10 -1.14
C LEU A 7 -9.87 16.86 -0.95
N PHE A 8 -10.67 16.48 -1.95
CA PHE A 8 -11.40 15.20 -1.95
C PHE A 8 -10.44 14.01 -1.85
N CYS A 9 -9.40 13.96 -2.68
CA CYS A 9 -8.41 12.88 -2.64
C CYS A 9 -7.70 12.79 -1.28
N LEU A 10 -7.31 13.95 -0.72
CA LEU A 10 -6.69 14.04 0.61
C LEU A 10 -7.66 13.58 1.71
N ALA A 11 -8.94 13.94 1.63
CA ALA A 11 -9.95 13.47 2.57
C ALA A 11 -10.12 11.95 2.52
N CYS A 12 -10.17 11.36 1.32
CA CYS A 12 -10.20 9.89 1.15
C CYS A 12 -8.94 9.22 1.71
N ALA A 13 -7.76 9.77 1.42
CA ALA A 13 -6.49 9.27 1.92
C ALA A 13 -6.43 9.28 3.46
N ILE A 14 -6.83 10.40 4.08
CA ILE A 14 -6.92 10.53 5.54
C ILE A 14 -7.96 9.56 6.09
N ALA A 15 -9.11 9.40 5.45
CA ALA A 15 -10.12 8.44 5.87
C ALA A 15 -9.59 7.00 5.86
N ALA A 16 -8.78 6.60 4.88
CA ALA A 16 -8.13 5.29 4.86
C ALA A 16 -7.19 5.10 6.07
N VAL A 17 -6.32 6.08 6.33
CA VAL A 17 -5.37 6.04 7.45
C VAL A 17 -6.09 6.00 8.79
N LEU A 18 -7.14 6.82 8.97
CA LEU A 18 -7.95 6.83 10.18
C LEU A 18 -8.72 5.51 10.37
N PHE A 19 -9.30 4.97 9.31
CA PHE A 19 -9.99 3.68 9.37
C PHE A 19 -9.01 2.54 9.72
N GLY A 20 -7.81 2.56 9.13
CA GLY A 20 -6.71 1.67 9.51
C GLY A 20 -6.31 1.81 10.98
N ALA A 21 -6.21 3.04 11.50
CA ALA A 21 -5.91 3.28 12.91
C ALA A 21 -7.02 2.77 13.86
N VAL A 22 -8.30 2.92 13.47
CA VAL A 22 -9.43 2.35 14.22
C VAL A 22 -9.34 0.82 14.27
N MET A 23 -9.04 0.19 13.13
CA MET A 23 -8.86 -1.25 13.04
C MET A 23 -7.67 -1.74 13.86
N ALA A 24 -6.55 -1.00 13.83
CA ALA A 24 -5.38 -1.27 14.64
C ALA A 24 -5.70 -1.19 16.14
N ARG A 25 -6.40 -0.14 16.57
CA ARG A 25 -6.86 -0.02 17.97
C ARG A 25 -7.74 -1.20 18.38
N TRP A 26 -8.67 -1.59 17.51
CA TRP A 26 -9.53 -2.75 17.77
C TRP A 26 -8.71 -4.03 17.91
N VAL A 27 -7.82 -4.35 16.96
CA VAL A 27 -6.95 -5.53 17.04
C VAL A 27 -6.11 -5.48 18.32
N LEU A 28 -5.42 -4.38 18.59
CA LEU A 28 -4.55 -4.23 19.75
C LEU A 28 -5.28 -4.32 21.09
N SER A 29 -6.58 -3.99 21.13
CA SER A 29 -7.42 -4.15 22.33
C SER A 29 -7.74 -5.60 22.68
N LEU A 30 -7.58 -6.55 21.74
CA LEU A 30 -7.79 -7.97 22.01
C LEU A 30 -6.66 -8.53 22.88
N GLY A 31 -7.01 -9.53 23.70
CA GLY A 31 -6.05 -10.24 24.55
C GLY A 31 -4.97 -10.94 23.75
N ALA A 32 -3.73 -10.89 24.24
CA ALA A 32 -2.56 -11.51 23.58
C ALA A 32 -2.36 -13.00 23.95
N GLY A 33 -3.42 -13.66 24.43
CA GLY A 33 -3.38 -15.07 24.82
C GLY A 33 -2.55 -15.36 26.06
N THR A 34 -2.03 -16.60 26.14
CA THR A 34 -1.30 -17.12 27.30
C THR A 34 0.10 -16.51 27.45
N GLU A 35 0.74 -16.71 28.61
CA GLU A 35 2.11 -16.23 28.84
C GLU A 35 3.10 -16.80 27.82
N GLN A 36 2.97 -18.09 27.48
CA GLN A 36 3.80 -18.75 26.46
C GLN A 36 3.62 -18.11 25.07
N MET A 37 2.38 -17.81 24.67
CA MET A 37 2.12 -17.10 23.41
C MET A 37 2.77 -15.72 23.38
N GLN A 38 2.69 -14.99 24.50
CA GLN A 38 3.29 -13.66 24.63
C GLN A 38 4.82 -13.71 24.61
N GLU A 39 5.43 -14.74 25.19
CA GLU A 39 6.88 -14.95 25.16
C GLU A 39 7.40 -15.15 23.73
N ILE A 40 6.78 -16.06 22.97
CA ILE A 40 7.13 -16.31 21.56
C ILE A 40 6.91 -15.04 20.74
N ALA A 41 5.77 -14.36 20.93
CA ALA A 41 5.46 -13.13 20.22
C ALA A 41 6.50 -12.03 20.50
N ARG A 42 7.03 -11.93 21.72
CA ARG A 42 8.09 -10.97 22.06
C ARG A 42 9.39 -11.28 21.31
N ALA A 43 9.79 -12.56 21.23
CA ALA A 43 10.97 -12.96 20.48
C ALA A 43 10.86 -12.59 18.99
N ILE A 44 9.69 -12.82 18.37
CA ILE A 44 9.43 -12.43 16.98
C ILE A 44 9.45 -10.90 16.83
N GLN A 45 8.85 -10.15 17.76
CA GLN A 45 8.86 -8.68 17.75
C GLN A 45 10.28 -8.11 17.80
N GLU A 46 11.11 -8.64 18.70
CA GLU A 46 12.49 -8.21 18.86
C GLU A 46 13.30 -8.48 17.59
N GLY A 47 13.20 -9.70 17.05
CA GLY A 47 13.89 -10.08 15.81
C GLY A 47 13.48 -9.23 14.61
N ALA A 48 12.17 -9.04 14.41
CA ALA A 48 11.65 -8.25 13.29
C ALA A 48 12.04 -6.78 13.38
N GLN A 49 11.99 -6.21 14.60
CA GLN A 49 12.40 -4.82 14.83
C GLN A 49 13.91 -4.64 14.64
N ALA A 50 14.74 -5.55 15.16
CA ALA A 50 16.19 -5.51 15.00
C ALA A 50 16.58 -5.58 13.51
N TYR A 51 15.97 -6.48 12.76
CA TYR A 51 16.20 -6.64 11.33
C TYR A 51 15.81 -5.37 10.56
N LEU A 52 14.56 -4.88 10.70
CA LEU A 52 14.11 -3.71 9.94
C LEU A 52 14.91 -2.45 10.31
N ASN A 53 15.27 -2.24 11.57
CA ASN A 53 16.10 -1.11 11.97
C ASN A 53 17.47 -1.15 11.28
N ARG A 54 18.10 -2.34 11.23
CA ARG A 54 19.40 -2.50 10.57
C ARG A 54 19.30 -2.26 9.06
N GLN A 55 18.27 -2.82 8.43
CA GLN A 55 18.01 -2.70 7.00
C GLN A 55 17.71 -1.24 6.63
N TYR A 56 16.80 -0.58 7.34
CA TYR A 56 16.39 0.79 7.04
C TYR A 56 17.50 1.80 7.33
N THR A 57 18.36 1.55 8.32
CA THR A 57 19.58 2.36 8.52
C THR A 57 20.48 2.28 7.30
N ALA A 58 20.69 1.09 6.74
CA ALA A 58 21.51 0.91 5.54
C ALA A 58 20.87 1.57 4.31
N ILE A 59 19.57 1.38 4.10
CA ILE A 59 18.83 2.01 3.01
C ILE A 59 18.85 3.53 3.14
N GLY A 60 18.70 4.06 4.37
CA GLY A 60 18.74 5.50 4.63
C GLY A 60 20.06 6.15 4.25
N LEU A 61 21.19 5.46 4.46
CA LEU A 61 22.50 5.94 4.00
C LEU A 61 22.58 6.03 2.48
N VAL A 62 22.12 4.99 1.76
CA VAL A 62 22.06 5.00 0.30
C VAL A 62 21.10 6.09 -0.20
N GLY A 63 19.94 6.21 0.44
CA GLY A 63 18.94 7.22 0.14
C GLY A 63 19.45 8.64 0.33
N LEU A 64 20.27 8.89 1.36
CA LEU A 64 20.89 10.21 1.57
C LEU A 64 21.84 10.57 0.43
N VAL A 65 22.68 9.63 -0.01
CA VAL A 65 23.59 9.85 -1.15
C VAL A 65 22.80 10.16 -2.42
N LEU A 66 21.77 9.36 -2.71
CA LEU A 66 20.89 9.59 -3.86
C LEU A 66 20.16 10.93 -3.77
N PHE A 67 19.67 11.31 -2.59
CA PHE A 67 19.00 12.59 -2.37
C PHE A 67 19.91 13.78 -2.73
N VAL A 68 21.17 13.77 -2.30
CA VAL A 68 22.15 14.81 -2.65
C VAL A 68 22.42 14.84 -4.16
N ILE A 69 22.57 13.67 -4.79
CA ILE A 69 22.76 13.59 -6.24
C ILE A 69 21.55 14.17 -6.99
N LEU A 70 20.32 13.84 -6.56
CA LEU A 70 19.09 14.35 -7.15
C LEU A 70 18.95 15.87 -7.02
N ILE A 71 19.39 16.47 -5.90
CA ILE A 71 19.40 17.94 -5.75
C ILE A 71 20.25 18.59 -6.85
N VAL A 72 21.46 18.08 -7.06
CA VAL A 72 22.43 18.67 -8.00
C VAL A 72 22.04 18.41 -9.46
N SER A 73 21.45 17.24 -9.76
CA SER A 73 21.16 16.81 -11.13
C SER A 73 19.76 17.19 -11.63
N LEU A 74 18.73 16.95 -10.81
CA LEU A 74 17.31 17.05 -11.18
C LEU A 74 16.55 18.12 -10.39
N GLY A 75 17.24 18.82 -9.50
CA GLY A 75 16.71 19.94 -8.74
C GLY A 75 16.02 19.55 -7.42
N VAL A 76 15.84 20.56 -6.58
CA VAL A 76 15.33 20.40 -5.21
C VAL A 76 13.93 19.80 -5.17
N LYS A 77 13.03 20.18 -6.10
CA LYS A 77 11.66 19.65 -6.15
C LYS A 77 11.67 18.13 -6.39
N THR A 78 12.46 17.63 -7.33
CA THR A 78 12.53 16.19 -7.59
C THR A 78 13.13 15.44 -6.41
N ALA A 79 14.18 15.98 -5.80
CA ALA A 79 14.80 15.41 -4.60
C ALA A 79 13.83 15.36 -3.40
N LEU A 80 13.04 16.41 -3.18
CA LEU A 80 12.00 16.42 -2.13
C LEU A 80 10.92 15.37 -2.40
N GLY A 81 10.51 15.21 -3.66
CA GLY A 81 9.61 14.13 -4.07
C GLY A 81 10.16 12.77 -3.65
N PHE A 82 11.42 12.50 -3.99
CA PHE A 82 12.14 11.28 -3.59
C PHE A 82 12.16 11.07 -2.08
N LEU A 83 12.47 12.11 -1.30
CA LEU A 83 12.47 12.00 0.16
C LEU A 83 11.07 11.67 0.69
N ILE A 84 10.02 12.33 0.18
CA ILE A 84 8.63 12.05 0.57
C ILE A 84 8.25 10.61 0.25
N GLY A 85 8.53 10.14 -0.98
CA GLY A 85 8.23 8.77 -1.40
C GLY A 85 8.95 7.72 -0.57
N ALA A 86 10.25 7.94 -0.29
CA ALA A 86 11.04 7.04 0.54
C ALA A 86 10.52 7.00 1.99
N VAL A 87 10.22 8.14 2.59
CA VAL A 87 9.71 8.18 3.98
C VAL A 87 8.33 7.54 4.08
N LEU A 88 7.42 7.80 3.13
CA LEU A 88 6.08 7.22 3.14
C LEU A 88 6.12 5.70 2.90
N SER A 89 6.92 5.21 1.95
CA SER A 89 7.11 3.76 1.71
C SER A 89 7.75 3.05 2.91
N ALA A 90 8.76 3.65 3.53
CA ALA A 90 9.35 3.12 4.76
C ALA A 90 8.33 3.09 5.90
N SER A 91 7.48 4.12 6.00
CA SER A 91 6.43 4.18 7.02
C SER A 91 5.38 3.08 6.82
N THR A 92 4.94 2.80 5.58
CA THR A 92 3.98 1.71 5.33
C THR A 92 4.57 0.36 5.71
N GLY A 93 5.84 0.09 5.33
CA GLY A 93 6.54 -1.14 5.68
C GLY A 93 6.70 -1.33 7.19
N TYR A 94 7.21 -0.32 7.88
CA TYR A 94 7.49 -0.41 9.32
C TYR A 94 6.21 -0.49 10.16
N ILE A 95 5.20 0.35 9.86
CA ILE A 95 3.91 0.31 10.57
C ILE A 95 3.18 -1.00 10.28
N GLY A 96 3.23 -1.47 9.03
CA GLY A 96 2.67 -2.75 8.62
C GLY A 96 3.24 -3.90 9.44
N MET A 97 4.56 -4.04 9.50
CA MET A 97 5.22 -5.04 10.36
C MET A 97 4.84 -4.88 11.83
N TYR A 98 4.89 -3.66 12.37
CA TYR A 98 4.59 -3.40 13.78
C TYR A 98 3.19 -3.91 14.18
N VAL A 99 2.22 -3.73 13.30
CA VAL A 99 0.84 -4.20 13.48
C VAL A 99 0.74 -5.70 13.24
N SER A 100 1.33 -6.24 12.17
CA SER A 100 1.31 -7.66 11.83
C SER A 100 1.81 -8.52 12.98
N VAL A 101 3.01 -8.24 13.52
CA VAL A 101 3.56 -9.07 14.60
C VAL A 101 2.66 -9.09 15.83
N ARG A 102 1.99 -7.98 16.13
CA ARG A 102 1.02 -7.89 17.25
C ARG A 102 -0.32 -8.53 16.93
N ALA A 103 -0.72 -8.57 15.67
CA ALA A 103 -1.93 -9.25 15.23
C ALA A 103 -1.75 -10.77 15.26
N ASN A 104 -0.55 -11.30 14.97
CA ASN A 104 -0.29 -12.74 14.88
C ASN A 104 -0.69 -13.49 16.17
N VAL A 105 -0.19 -13.07 17.33
CA VAL A 105 -0.52 -13.69 18.63
C VAL A 105 -2.02 -13.61 18.95
N ARG A 106 -2.69 -12.53 18.54
CA ARG A 106 -4.12 -12.32 18.76
C ARG A 106 -4.97 -13.17 17.82
N THR A 107 -4.49 -13.43 16.62
CA THR A 107 -5.09 -14.40 15.69
C THR A 107 -5.00 -15.80 16.27
N THR A 108 -3.86 -16.17 16.85
CA THR A 108 -3.68 -17.47 17.53
C THR A 108 -4.63 -17.62 18.72
N GLU A 109 -4.75 -16.59 19.57
CA GLU A 109 -5.71 -16.63 20.68
C GLU A 109 -7.17 -16.69 20.17
N ALA A 110 -7.51 -15.95 19.13
CA ALA A 110 -8.84 -15.98 18.51
C ALA A 110 -9.16 -17.35 17.88
N ALA A 111 -8.16 -18.08 17.39
CA ALA A 111 -8.33 -19.42 16.83
C ALA A 111 -8.85 -20.44 17.86
N ARG A 112 -8.61 -20.20 19.16
CA ARG A 112 -9.20 -21.01 20.25
C ARG A 112 -10.72 -20.90 20.32
N GLN A 113 -11.29 -19.81 19.77
CA GLN A 113 -12.73 -19.57 19.73
C GLN A 113 -13.36 -20.01 18.40
N GLY A 114 -12.54 -20.41 17.43
CA GLY A 114 -12.97 -20.90 16.12
C GLY A 114 -12.39 -20.11 14.94
N LEU A 115 -12.56 -20.70 13.76
CA LEU A 115 -12.00 -20.18 12.51
C LEU A 115 -12.54 -18.80 12.12
N ALA A 116 -13.82 -18.54 12.41
CA ALA A 116 -14.45 -17.27 12.03
C ALA A 116 -13.83 -16.09 12.80
N GLN A 117 -13.53 -16.27 14.08
CA GLN A 117 -12.90 -15.29 14.94
C GLN A 117 -11.44 -15.09 14.54
N ALA A 118 -10.69 -16.17 14.30
CA ALA A 118 -9.31 -16.09 13.80
C ALA A 118 -9.23 -15.30 12.49
N LEU A 119 -10.08 -15.63 11.50
CA LEU A 119 -10.11 -14.88 10.25
C LEU A 119 -10.44 -13.41 10.47
N GLN A 120 -11.40 -13.10 11.35
CA GLN A 120 -11.76 -11.71 11.59
C GLN A 120 -10.58 -10.91 12.16
N VAL A 121 -9.79 -11.49 13.06
CA VAL A 121 -8.59 -10.82 13.59
C VAL A 121 -7.51 -10.72 12.53
N ALA A 122 -7.19 -11.80 11.82
CA ALA A 122 -6.17 -11.84 10.78
C ALA A 122 -6.48 -10.88 9.62
N PHE A 123 -7.71 -10.92 9.11
CA PHE A 123 -8.16 -10.06 8.01
C PHE A 123 -8.12 -8.59 8.41
N ARG A 124 -8.56 -8.26 9.63
CA ARG A 124 -8.46 -6.88 10.13
C ARG A 124 -7.01 -6.45 10.32
N GLY A 125 -6.15 -7.34 10.82
CA GLY A 125 -4.70 -7.16 10.89
C GLY A 125 -4.11 -6.77 9.54
N GLY A 126 -4.35 -7.58 8.50
CA GLY A 126 -3.86 -7.32 7.14
C GLY A 126 -4.48 -6.08 6.47
N SER A 127 -5.77 -5.80 6.74
CA SER A 127 -6.47 -4.64 6.18
C SER A 127 -5.83 -3.32 6.60
N ILE A 128 -5.22 -3.25 7.79
CA ILE A 128 -4.54 -2.06 8.29
C ILE A 128 -3.38 -1.69 7.36
N THR A 129 -2.53 -2.67 7.02
CA THR A 129 -1.41 -2.49 6.09
C THR A 129 -1.92 -2.06 4.72
N GLY A 130 -2.95 -2.71 4.18
CA GLY A 130 -3.53 -2.35 2.88
C GLY A 130 -4.07 -0.92 2.85
N LEU A 131 -4.79 -0.48 3.89
CA LEU A 131 -5.33 0.87 4.02
C LEU A 131 -4.24 1.92 4.20
N LEU A 132 -3.17 1.61 4.94
CA LEU A 132 -2.01 2.49 5.07
C LEU A 132 -1.28 2.66 3.74
N VAL A 133 -1.12 1.58 2.97
CA VAL A 133 -0.48 1.61 1.65
C VAL A 133 -1.21 2.55 0.70
N VAL A 134 -2.52 2.34 0.49
CA VAL A 134 -3.30 3.19 -0.43
C VAL A 134 -3.51 4.60 0.13
N GLY A 135 -3.68 4.72 1.45
CA GLY A 135 -3.88 5.99 2.14
C GLY A 135 -2.64 6.88 2.07
N LEU A 136 -1.46 6.38 2.48
CA LEU A 136 -0.21 7.13 2.41
C LEU A 136 0.24 7.32 0.95
N GLY A 137 -0.02 6.36 0.07
CA GLY A 137 0.26 6.51 -1.37
C GLY A 137 -0.52 7.66 -1.99
N LEU A 138 -1.84 7.70 -1.78
CA LEU A 138 -2.69 8.76 -2.30
C LEU A 138 -2.38 10.11 -1.62
N LEU A 139 -2.14 10.11 -0.31
CA LEU A 139 -1.73 11.29 0.45
C LEU A 139 -0.42 11.88 -0.09
N GLY A 140 0.56 11.01 -0.36
CA GLY A 140 1.86 11.39 -0.90
C GLY A 140 1.74 12.03 -2.29
N VAL A 141 1.08 11.36 -3.23
CA VAL A 141 0.96 11.86 -4.61
C VAL A 141 0.07 13.10 -4.67
N ALA A 142 -1.15 13.05 -4.11
CA ALA A 142 -2.08 14.18 -4.15
C ALA A 142 -1.58 15.37 -3.33
N GLY A 143 -1.00 15.11 -2.15
CA GLY A 143 -0.48 16.14 -1.27
C GLY A 143 0.75 16.82 -1.85
N TYR A 144 1.67 16.05 -2.44
CA TYR A 144 2.85 16.63 -3.06
C TYR A 144 2.50 17.39 -4.34
N TYR A 145 1.61 16.86 -5.18
CA TYR A 145 1.08 17.58 -6.34
C TYR A 145 0.40 18.90 -5.92
N GLY A 146 -0.47 18.88 -4.91
CA GLY A 146 -1.12 20.07 -4.38
C GLY A 146 -0.15 21.10 -3.81
N LEU A 147 0.89 20.66 -3.10
CA LEU A 147 1.96 21.53 -2.60
C LEU A 147 2.71 22.20 -3.74
N LEU A 148 3.07 21.45 -4.79
CA LEU A 148 3.77 21.98 -5.95
C LEU A 148 2.92 22.99 -6.72
N LEU A 149 1.60 22.78 -6.81
CA LEU A 149 0.68 23.76 -7.38
C LEU A 149 0.67 25.06 -6.58
N ILE A 150 0.61 24.99 -5.24
CA ILE A 150 0.64 26.18 -4.39
C ILE A 150 1.97 26.92 -4.54
N LEU A 151 3.10 26.21 -4.52
CA LEU A 151 4.43 26.80 -4.69
C LEU A 151 4.69 27.32 -6.11
N GLY A 152 4.05 26.74 -7.12
CA GLY A 152 4.18 27.11 -8.54
C GLY A 152 3.20 28.18 -9.02
N SER A 153 2.20 28.55 -8.21
CA SER A 153 1.11 29.48 -8.56
C SER A 153 1.53 30.95 -8.80
N GLY A 154 2.84 31.25 -8.83
CA GLY A 154 3.39 32.58 -9.07
C GLY A 154 3.80 32.90 -10.53
N GLY A 155 3.66 31.98 -11.48
CA GLY A 155 3.99 32.24 -12.90
C GLY A 155 3.35 31.26 -13.90
N GLU A 156 3.49 31.53 -15.21
CA GLU A 156 3.11 30.62 -16.31
C GLU A 156 4.04 29.39 -16.36
N GLN A 157 3.97 28.54 -15.35
CA GLN A 157 4.70 27.26 -15.37
C GLN A 157 3.92 26.21 -16.16
N ASP A 158 4.65 25.46 -16.98
CA ASP A 158 4.08 24.28 -17.63
C ASP A 158 3.71 23.25 -16.56
N LYS A 159 2.55 22.60 -16.70
CA LYS A 159 2.15 21.53 -15.78
C LYS A 159 3.14 20.37 -15.77
N MET A 160 3.92 20.21 -16.83
CA MET A 160 5.05 19.28 -16.86
C MET A 160 6.08 19.56 -15.77
N ASP A 161 6.36 20.83 -15.46
CA ASP A 161 7.32 21.22 -14.41
C ASP A 161 6.80 20.88 -13.00
N ILE A 162 5.49 20.64 -12.87
CA ILE A 162 4.81 20.22 -11.64
C ILE A 162 4.77 18.68 -11.55
N LEU A 163 4.65 17.98 -12.67
CA LEU A 163 4.56 16.52 -12.72
C LEU A 163 5.91 15.81 -12.66
N ILE A 164 6.96 16.36 -13.29
CA ILE A 164 8.30 15.75 -13.29
C ILE A 164 8.81 15.51 -11.84
N PRO A 165 8.65 16.45 -10.88
CA PRO A 165 9.02 16.18 -9.49
C PRO A 165 8.30 15.00 -8.84
N LEU A 166 7.09 14.64 -9.28
CA LEU A 166 6.37 13.46 -8.76
C LEU A 166 7.08 12.16 -9.14
N VAL A 167 7.82 12.12 -10.25
CA VAL A 167 8.66 10.95 -10.61
C VAL A 167 9.69 10.68 -9.52
N GLY A 168 10.20 11.74 -8.87
CA GLY A 168 11.03 11.61 -7.68
C GLY A 168 10.35 10.81 -6.58
N LEU A 169 9.07 11.06 -6.29
CA LEU A 169 8.29 10.32 -5.29
C LEU A 169 8.20 8.83 -5.62
N GLY A 170 7.91 8.49 -6.88
CA GLY A 170 7.97 7.11 -7.34
C GLY A 170 9.34 6.48 -7.10
N PHE A 171 10.40 7.16 -7.52
CA PHE A 171 11.79 6.68 -7.36
C PHE A 171 12.18 6.45 -5.90
N GLY A 172 11.74 7.32 -4.98
CA GLY A 172 11.94 7.15 -3.55
C GLY A 172 11.23 5.91 -3.00
N GLY A 173 9.99 5.68 -3.43
CA GLY A 173 9.24 4.47 -3.11
C GLY A 173 9.94 3.21 -3.63
N SER A 174 10.42 3.22 -4.88
CA SER A 174 11.14 2.10 -5.50
C SER A 174 12.44 1.75 -4.79
N LEU A 175 13.17 2.75 -4.28
CA LEU A 175 14.37 2.49 -3.48
C LEU A 175 14.04 1.64 -2.24
N ILE A 176 13.02 2.06 -1.47
CA ILE A 176 12.62 1.32 -0.27
C ILE A 176 12.07 -0.05 -0.63
N SER A 177 11.17 -0.13 -1.62
CA SER A 177 10.56 -1.38 -2.09
C SER A 177 11.62 -2.42 -2.44
N ILE A 178 12.59 -2.08 -3.31
CA ILE A 178 13.60 -3.03 -3.78
C ILE A 178 14.38 -3.60 -2.61
N PHE A 179 14.90 -2.76 -1.71
CA PHE A 179 15.72 -3.25 -0.62
C PHE A 179 14.90 -3.95 0.46
N ALA A 180 13.70 -3.48 0.79
CA ALA A 180 12.81 -4.09 1.77
C ALA A 180 12.36 -5.48 1.31
N ARG A 181 11.88 -5.58 0.06
CA ARG A 181 11.39 -6.83 -0.53
C ARG A 181 12.52 -7.83 -0.77
N LEU A 182 13.64 -7.41 -1.37
CA LEU A 182 14.76 -8.30 -1.64
C LEU A 182 15.42 -8.75 -0.34
N GLY A 183 15.74 -7.81 0.55
CA GLY A 183 16.39 -8.13 1.82
C GLY A 183 15.50 -9.02 2.69
N GLY A 184 14.24 -8.62 2.89
CA GLY A 184 13.28 -9.38 3.69
C GLY A 184 13.00 -10.75 3.07
N GLY A 185 12.90 -10.82 1.73
CA GLY A 185 12.75 -12.05 0.95
C GLY A 185 13.91 -13.04 1.13
N ILE A 186 15.15 -12.55 1.09
CA ILE A 186 16.34 -13.37 1.35
C ILE A 186 16.32 -13.90 2.80
N TYR A 187 15.95 -13.06 3.75
CA TYR A 187 15.88 -13.46 5.16
C TYR A 187 14.81 -14.52 5.40
N THR A 188 13.57 -14.28 4.96
CA THR A 188 12.46 -15.24 5.13
C THR A 188 12.74 -16.55 4.43
N LYS A 189 13.08 -16.54 3.13
CA LYS A 189 13.27 -17.78 2.38
C LYS A 189 14.53 -18.55 2.77
N GLY A 190 15.54 -17.87 3.28
CA GLY A 190 16.69 -18.54 3.90
C GLY A 190 16.30 -19.29 5.19
N ALA A 191 15.42 -18.71 6.00
CA ALA A 191 14.95 -19.31 7.25
C ALA A 191 13.92 -20.42 7.02
N ASP A 192 12.89 -20.16 6.22
CA ASP A 192 11.80 -21.06 5.81
C ASP A 192 12.37 -22.38 5.24
N VAL A 193 13.21 -22.30 4.20
CA VAL A 193 13.82 -23.48 3.57
C VAL A 193 14.70 -24.26 4.56
N GLY A 194 15.45 -23.56 5.42
CA GLY A 194 16.29 -24.20 6.43
C GLY A 194 15.48 -24.91 7.51
N ALA A 195 14.42 -24.27 7.99
CA ALA A 195 13.52 -24.80 9.01
C ALA A 195 12.80 -26.05 8.49
N ASP A 196 12.25 -25.96 7.28
CA ASP A 196 11.43 -27.01 6.69
C ASP A 196 12.23 -28.24 6.28
N LEU A 197 13.37 -28.06 5.60
CA LEU A 197 14.15 -29.20 5.13
C LEU A 197 14.70 -30.00 6.31
N VAL A 198 15.35 -29.35 7.27
CA VAL A 198 15.94 -30.04 8.41
C VAL A 198 14.86 -30.56 9.36
N GLY A 199 13.81 -29.78 9.62
CA GLY A 199 12.73 -30.16 10.52
C GLY A 199 11.88 -31.29 9.96
N LYS A 200 11.21 -31.06 8.82
CA LYS A 200 10.22 -31.98 8.26
C LYS A 200 10.87 -33.19 7.59
N VAL A 201 11.93 -33.00 6.81
CA VAL A 201 12.49 -34.04 5.93
C VAL A 201 13.57 -34.86 6.63
N GLU A 202 14.50 -34.23 7.35
CA GLU A 202 15.62 -34.93 7.98
C GLU A 202 15.28 -35.44 9.38
N ALA A 203 14.75 -34.57 10.25
CA ALA A 203 14.47 -34.89 11.64
C ALA A 203 13.07 -35.52 11.85
N GLY A 204 12.16 -35.37 10.88
CA GLY A 204 10.79 -35.88 10.97
C GLY A 204 9.95 -35.23 12.07
N ILE A 205 10.26 -33.98 12.44
CA ILE A 205 9.47 -33.20 13.41
C ILE A 205 8.42 -32.34 12.68
N PRO A 206 7.31 -31.96 13.35
CA PRO A 206 6.32 -31.06 12.77
C PRO A 206 6.89 -29.73 12.28
N GLU A 207 6.17 -29.08 11.37
CA GLU A 207 6.36 -27.68 11.00
C GLU A 207 6.21 -26.76 12.23
N ASP A 208 6.98 -25.67 12.27
CA ASP A 208 7.00 -24.70 13.37
C ASP A 208 7.27 -25.33 14.77
N ASP A 209 7.92 -26.50 14.81
CA ASP A 209 8.21 -27.16 16.09
C ASP A 209 9.22 -26.35 16.91
N PRO A 210 8.95 -26.07 18.21
CA PRO A 210 9.82 -25.23 19.05
C PRO A 210 11.22 -25.82 19.28
N ARG A 211 11.46 -27.10 18.96
CA ARG A 211 12.79 -27.72 19.01
C ARG A 211 13.68 -27.30 17.83
N ASN A 212 13.09 -26.77 16.76
CA ASN A 212 13.82 -26.33 15.58
C ASN A 212 14.29 -24.88 15.77
N PRO A 213 15.61 -24.61 15.83
CA PRO A 213 16.14 -23.28 16.10
C PRO A 213 15.85 -22.26 14.99
N ALA A 214 15.47 -22.71 13.78
CA ALA A 214 15.18 -21.83 12.65
C ALA A 214 13.77 -21.21 12.70
N VAL A 215 12.84 -21.75 13.52
CA VAL A 215 11.42 -21.35 13.51
C VAL A 215 11.19 -19.89 13.92
N ILE A 216 11.97 -19.36 14.86
CA ILE A 216 11.88 -17.94 15.21
C ILE A 216 12.36 -17.07 14.04
N ALA A 217 13.42 -17.48 13.33
CA ALA A 217 13.90 -16.74 12.18
C ALA A 217 12.89 -16.77 11.02
N ASP A 218 12.22 -17.90 10.83
CA ASP A 218 11.17 -18.05 9.82
C ASP A 218 9.99 -17.11 10.09
N ASN A 219 9.44 -17.18 11.30
CA ASN A 219 8.34 -16.32 11.73
C ASN A 219 8.73 -14.82 11.77
N VAL A 220 9.99 -14.49 12.07
CA VAL A 220 10.50 -13.11 11.89
C VAL A 220 10.51 -12.74 10.41
N GLY A 221 10.95 -13.67 9.56
CA GLY A 221 10.97 -13.58 8.11
C GLY A 221 9.63 -13.16 7.52
N ASP A 222 8.54 -13.83 7.90
CA ASP A 222 7.19 -13.50 7.44
C ASP A 222 6.81 -12.04 7.71
N ASN A 223 7.27 -11.48 8.82
CA ASN A 223 6.94 -10.12 9.21
C ASN A 223 7.83 -9.08 8.49
N VAL A 224 9.09 -9.41 8.20
CA VAL A 224 10.03 -8.47 7.55
C VAL A 224 10.00 -8.55 6.02
N GLY A 225 9.78 -9.74 5.45
CA GLY A 225 9.64 -9.96 4.02
C GLY A 225 8.20 -9.81 3.57
N ASP A 226 7.36 -10.74 4.00
CA ASP A 226 6.02 -10.90 3.44
C ASP A 226 5.05 -9.81 3.91
N CYS A 227 5.29 -9.18 5.07
CA CYS A 227 4.54 -8.01 5.51
C CYS A 227 5.21 -6.68 5.13
N ALA A 228 6.37 -6.35 5.70
CA ALA A 228 7.01 -5.05 5.47
C ALA A 228 7.46 -4.86 4.01
N GLY A 229 8.12 -5.86 3.44
CA GLY A 229 8.57 -5.83 2.04
C GLY A 229 7.39 -5.70 1.07
N MET A 230 6.34 -6.50 1.24
CA MET A 230 5.13 -6.41 0.42
C MET A 230 4.42 -5.04 0.56
N ALA A 231 4.36 -4.48 1.77
CA ALA A 231 3.73 -3.17 1.98
C ALA A 231 4.49 -2.03 1.27
N ALA A 232 5.83 -2.07 1.30
CA ALA A 232 6.67 -1.10 0.58
C ALA A 232 6.52 -1.27 -0.95
N ASP A 233 6.44 -2.51 -1.42
CA ASP A 233 6.23 -2.87 -2.83
C ASP A 233 4.89 -2.39 -3.36
N LEU A 234 3.80 -2.67 -2.65
CA LEU A 234 2.46 -2.23 -3.03
C LEU A 234 2.31 -0.71 -2.98
N PHE A 235 2.97 -0.02 -2.03
CA PHE A 235 3.01 1.45 -2.01
C PHE A 235 3.66 2.00 -3.27
N GLU A 236 4.81 1.43 -3.65
CA GLU A 236 5.51 1.85 -4.86
C GLU A 236 4.67 1.64 -6.10
N THR A 237 4.12 0.43 -6.26
CA THR A 237 3.31 0.08 -7.44
C THR A 237 2.10 0.99 -7.54
N TYR A 238 1.43 1.29 -6.42
CA TYR A 238 0.30 2.21 -6.38
C TYR A 238 0.69 3.65 -6.76
N ALA A 239 1.75 4.19 -6.14
CA ALA A 239 2.21 5.55 -6.40
C ALA A 239 2.70 5.73 -7.84
N VAL A 240 3.55 4.83 -8.32
CA VAL A 240 4.11 4.86 -9.68
C VAL A 240 3.02 4.70 -10.73
N THR A 241 2.02 3.84 -10.52
CA THR A 241 0.89 3.69 -11.45
C THR A 241 0.10 4.98 -11.58
N ILE A 242 -0.22 5.64 -10.46
CA ILE A 242 -0.93 6.93 -10.47
C ILE A 242 -0.09 8.00 -11.16
N ILE A 243 1.18 8.17 -10.76
CA ILE A 243 2.08 9.17 -11.35
C ILE A 243 2.23 8.95 -12.86
N SER A 244 2.37 7.70 -13.30
CA SER A 244 2.47 7.35 -14.71
C SER A 244 1.21 7.71 -15.49
N ALA A 245 0.03 7.43 -14.92
CA ALA A 245 -1.25 7.81 -15.53
C ALA A 245 -1.39 9.35 -15.61
N MET A 246 -0.99 10.08 -14.57
CA MET A 246 -0.98 11.55 -14.56
C MET A 246 -0.07 12.10 -15.66
N LEU A 247 1.16 11.58 -15.76
CA LEU A 247 2.16 12.03 -16.73
C LEU A 247 1.74 11.70 -18.17
N LEU A 248 1.22 10.49 -18.41
CA LEU A 248 0.74 10.08 -19.72
C LEU A 248 -0.44 10.94 -20.17
N GLY A 249 -1.41 11.18 -19.27
CA GLY A 249 -2.54 12.07 -19.55
C GLY A 249 -2.07 13.49 -19.85
N ALA A 250 -1.09 14.00 -19.12
CA ALA A 250 -0.57 15.33 -19.38
C ALA A 250 0.17 15.43 -20.72
N LEU A 251 0.94 14.40 -21.11
CA LEU A 251 1.70 14.37 -22.37
C LEU A 251 0.80 14.19 -23.58
N ALA A 252 -0.18 13.28 -23.51
CA ALA A 252 -1.08 12.98 -24.61
C ALA A 252 -2.00 14.17 -24.97
N PHE A 253 -2.30 15.05 -24.02
CA PHE A 253 -3.26 16.14 -24.17
C PHE A 253 -2.65 17.55 -24.11
N ARG A 254 -1.32 17.67 -24.02
CA ARG A 254 -0.60 18.95 -23.86
C ARG A 254 -0.94 20.01 -24.91
N GLY A 255 -1.23 19.61 -26.15
CA GLY A 255 -1.47 20.52 -27.29
C GLY A 255 -2.92 20.64 -27.76
N SER A 256 -3.84 19.84 -27.20
CA SER A 256 -5.20 19.67 -27.75
C SER A 256 -6.32 20.01 -26.75
N SER A 257 -5.96 20.41 -25.53
CA SER A 257 -6.91 20.60 -24.44
C SER A 257 -6.69 21.93 -23.74
N ASN A 258 -7.79 22.58 -23.37
CA ASN A 258 -7.74 23.81 -22.58
C ASN A 258 -7.03 23.55 -21.23
N PRO A 259 -6.38 24.56 -20.61
CA PRO A 259 -5.69 24.38 -19.33
C PRO A 259 -6.56 23.74 -18.25
N GLU A 260 -7.85 24.07 -18.18
CA GLU A 260 -8.77 23.46 -17.21
C GLU A 260 -9.02 21.96 -17.48
N GLN A 261 -9.18 21.57 -18.75
CA GLN A 261 -9.38 20.17 -19.14
C GLN A 261 -8.13 19.33 -18.86
N LEU A 262 -6.94 19.90 -19.11
CA LEU A 262 -5.68 19.25 -18.78
C LEU A 262 -5.55 18.99 -17.26
N SER A 263 -6.06 19.88 -16.39
CA SER A 263 -6.09 19.62 -14.94
C SER A 263 -6.99 18.44 -14.59
N LEU A 264 -8.16 18.34 -15.25
CA LEU A 264 -9.09 17.23 -15.02
C LEU A 264 -8.49 15.89 -15.42
N ILE A 265 -7.78 15.83 -16.56
CA ILE A 265 -7.09 14.63 -17.04
C ILE A 265 -6.02 14.19 -16.04
N ILE A 266 -5.20 15.14 -15.56
CA ILE A 266 -4.15 14.87 -14.58
C ILE A 266 -4.73 14.37 -13.26
N LEU A 267 -5.82 14.96 -12.78
CA LEU A 267 -6.41 14.59 -11.48
C LEU A 267 -7.27 13.33 -11.51
N TYR A 268 -7.70 12.90 -12.69
CA TYR A 268 -8.58 11.73 -12.84
C TYR A 268 -8.10 10.44 -12.16
N PRO A 269 -6.86 9.96 -12.36
CA PRO A 269 -6.37 8.77 -11.66
C PRO A 269 -6.39 8.92 -10.12
N LEU A 270 -6.16 10.14 -9.60
CA LEU A 270 -6.23 10.40 -8.15
C LEU A 270 -7.66 10.29 -7.63
N VAL A 271 -8.64 10.84 -8.37
CA VAL A 271 -10.06 10.78 -7.98
C VAL A 271 -10.57 9.34 -8.04
N LEU A 272 -10.20 8.57 -9.07
CA LEU A 272 -10.52 7.14 -9.12
C LEU A 272 -9.90 6.40 -7.93
N GLY A 273 -8.64 6.69 -7.59
CA GLY A 273 -7.99 6.13 -6.40
C GLY A 273 -8.74 6.46 -5.10
N GLY A 274 -9.19 7.70 -4.92
CA GLY A 274 -9.99 8.11 -3.76
C GLY A 274 -11.34 7.37 -3.66
N ILE A 275 -12.02 7.16 -4.79
CA ILE A 275 -13.26 6.39 -4.85
C ILE A 275 -13.00 4.91 -4.53
N SER A 276 -11.93 4.33 -5.08
CA SER A 276 -11.53 2.96 -4.80
C SER A 276 -11.24 2.75 -3.32
N ILE A 277 -10.63 3.72 -2.63
CA ILE A 277 -10.44 3.67 -1.17
C ILE A 277 -11.78 3.54 -0.44
N VAL A 278 -12.77 4.37 -0.80
CA VAL A 278 -14.10 4.32 -0.16
C VAL A 278 -14.77 2.97 -0.42
N ALA A 279 -14.70 2.47 -1.66
CA ALA A 279 -15.22 1.16 -2.04
C ALA A 279 -14.53 0.02 -1.26
N SER A 280 -13.19 0.08 -1.10
CA SER A 280 -12.41 -0.88 -0.32
C SER A 280 -12.75 -0.84 1.17
N ILE A 281 -12.93 0.34 1.76
CA ILE A 281 -13.38 0.47 3.16
C ILE A 281 -14.72 -0.26 3.33
N ILE A 282 -15.70 -0.02 2.45
CA ILE A 282 -16.99 -0.71 2.50
C ILE A 282 -16.80 -2.23 2.31
N GLY A 283 -16.00 -2.64 1.33
CA GLY A 283 -15.72 -4.04 1.04
C GLY A 283 -15.06 -4.80 2.19
N THR A 284 -14.18 -4.16 2.96
CA THR A 284 -13.56 -4.80 4.14
C THR A 284 -14.59 -5.15 5.22
N THR A 285 -15.70 -4.42 5.32
CA THR A 285 -16.74 -4.69 6.34
C THR A 285 -17.57 -5.94 6.06
N VAL A 286 -17.62 -6.39 4.80
CA VAL A 286 -18.41 -7.55 4.38
C VAL A 286 -17.67 -8.89 4.48
N VAL A 287 -16.36 -8.86 4.73
CA VAL A 287 -15.52 -10.06 4.83
C VAL A 287 -15.77 -10.77 6.17
N LYS A 288 -16.62 -11.80 6.13
CA LYS A 288 -16.97 -12.65 7.28
C LYS A 288 -17.23 -14.08 6.82
N ILE A 289 -16.67 -15.06 7.54
CA ILE A 289 -17.00 -16.48 7.36
C ILE A 289 -18.45 -16.72 7.79
N HIS A 290 -19.21 -17.40 6.93
CA HIS A 290 -20.52 -17.96 7.27
C HIS A 290 -20.35 -19.41 7.76
N PRO A 291 -21.29 -19.98 8.52
CA PRO A 291 -21.15 -21.32 9.13
C PRO A 291 -20.84 -22.49 8.16
N ARG A 292 -20.99 -22.30 6.84
CA ARG A 292 -20.60 -23.26 5.78
C ARG A 292 -19.70 -22.64 4.69
N GLY A 293 -19.14 -21.47 4.95
CA GLY A 293 -18.31 -20.74 4.00
C GLY A 293 -16.82 -21.08 4.13
N THR A 294 -16.07 -20.84 3.06
CA THR A 294 -14.61 -20.96 3.05
C THR A 294 -13.95 -19.61 3.33
N ILE A 295 -12.68 -19.63 3.76
CA ILE A 295 -11.85 -18.42 3.94
C ILE A 295 -11.78 -17.64 2.63
N MET A 296 -11.41 -18.32 1.54
CA MET A 296 -11.29 -17.71 0.21
C MET A 296 -12.61 -17.11 -0.28
N GLY A 297 -13.74 -17.80 -0.04
CA GLY A 297 -15.06 -17.26 -0.40
C GLY A 297 -15.38 -15.94 0.33
N ALA A 298 -14.99 -15.81 1.59
CA ALA A 298 -15.15 -14.57 2.34
C ALA A 298 -14.25 -13.44 1.79
N MET A 299 -13.01 -13.76 1.43
CA MET A 299 -12.06 -12.79 0.84
C MET A 299 -12.54 -12.32 -0.54
N TYR A 300 -12.94 -13.25 -1.43
CA TYR A 300 -13.49 -12.91 -2.74
C TYR A 300 -14.76 -12.08 -2.65
N LYS A 301 -15.63 -12.33 -1.66
CA LYS A 301 -16.81 -11.48 -1.45
C LYS A 301 -16.41 -10.03 -1.16
N GLY A 302 -15.38 -9.80 -0.34
CA GLY A 302 -14.86 -8.45 -0.08
C GLY A 302 -14.29 -7.78 -1.35
N LEU A 303 -13.52 -8.54 -2.14
CA LEU A 303 -12.97 -8.08 -3.41
C LEU A 303 -14.08 -7.70 -4.41
N ILE A 304 -15.06 -8.59 -4.61
CA ILE A 304 -16.19 -8.38 -5.53
C ILE A 304 -17.00 -7.16 -5.13
N VAL A 305 -17.34 -7.01 -3.84
CA VAL A 305 -18.09 -5.84 -3.38
C VAL A 305 -17.29 -4.55 -3.61
N SER A 306 -15.99 -4.55 -3.32
CA SER A 306 -15.13 -3.38 -3.58
C SER A 306 -15.08 -3.04 -5.08
N ALA A 307 -14.88 -4.04 -5.93
CA ALA A 307 -14.76 -3.87 -7.37
C ALA A 307 -16.07 -3.39 -8.02
N VAL A 308 -17.21 -3.96 -7.62
CA VAL A 308 -18.53 -3.56 -8.14
C VAL A 308 -18.88 -2.15 -7.71
N LEU A 309 -18.63 -1.79 -6.44
CA LEU A 309 -18.86 -0.42 -5.96
C LEU A 309 -17.95 0.59 -6.68
N ALA A 310 -16.68 0.25 -6.90
CA ALA A 310 -15.76 1.08 -7.66
C ALA A 310 -16.25 1.24 -9.12
N ALA A 311 -16.62 0.15 -9.80
CA ALA A 311 -17.14 0.18 -11.17
C ALA A 311 -18.38 1.07 -11.29
N ILE A 312 -19.35 0.94 -10.39
CA ILE A 312 -20.57 1.77 -10.38
C ILE A 312 -20.21 3.25 -10.17
N ALA A 313 -19.28 3.56 -9.27
CA ALA A 313 -18.88 4.93 -8.96
C ALA A 313 -17.98 5.56 -10.04
N PHE A 314 -17.20 4.75 -10.77
CA PHE A 314 -16.34 5.22 -11.86
C PHE A 314 -17.15 5.80 -13.02
N TYR A 315 -18.33 5.25 -13.31
CA TYR A 315 -19.16 5.72 -14.42
C TYR A 315 -19.57 7.21 -14.31
N PRO A 316 -20.27 7.67 -13.26
CA PRO A 316 -20.66 9.08 -13.14
C PRO A 316 -19.44 10.00 -13.03
N VAL A 317 -18.38 9.58 -12.34
CA VAL A 317 -17.16 10.39 -12.19
C VAL A 317 -16.44 10.58 -13.52
N THR A 318 -16.35 9.52 -14.33
CA THR A 318 -15.77 9.61 -15.67
C THR A 318 -16.59 10.53 -16.55
N LEU A 319 -17.92 10.44 -16.53
CA LEU A 319 -18.77 11.36 -17.28
C LEU A 319 -18.59 12.82 -16.82
N LEU A 320 -18.56 13.07 -15.51
CA LEU A 320 -18.43 14.43 -14.99
C LEU A 320 -17.07 15.06 -15.32
N MET A 321 -15.99 14.29 -15.25
CA MET A 321 -14.62 14.80 -15.47
C MET A 321 -14.20 14.81 -16.93
N MET A 322 -14.74 13.91 -17.77
CA MET A 322 -14.22 13.67 -19.12
C MET A 322 -15.16 14.08 -20.25
N LYS A 323 -16.42 14.50 -19.98
CA LYS A 323 -17.43 14.76 -21.03
C LYS A 323 -17.01 15.74 -22.13
N ASP A 324 -16.21 16.76 -21.79
CA ASP A 324 -15.90 17.87 -22.70
C ASP A 324 -14.51 17.73 -23.33
N ILE A 325 -13.83 16.58 -23.14
CA ILE A 325 -12.48 16.36 -23.66
C ILE A 325 -12.54 15.96 -25.13
N VAL A 326 -11.92 16.79 -25.97
CA VAL A 326 -11.88 16.58 -27.42
C VAL A 326 -10.99 15.38 -27.76
N GLY A 327 -11.48 14.49 -28.62
CA GLY A 327 -10.70 13.38 -29.18
C GLY A 327 -10.87 12.03 -28.49
N TYR A 328 -11.55 11.94 -27.35
CA TYR A 328 -11.77 10.68 -26.64
C TYR A 328 -13.21 10.55 -26.13
N SER A 329 -13.78 9.35 -26.24
CA SER A 329 -15.08 9.06 -25.65
C SER A 329 -14.93 8.81 -24.14
N PRO A 330 -15.71 9.49 -23.27
CA PRO A 330 -15.77 9.16 -21.84
C PRO A 330 -16.10 7.70 -21.58
N THR A 331 -16.90 7.07 -22.45
CA THR A 331 -17.23 5.65 -22.35
C THR A 331 -16.01 4.76 -22.59
N ALA A 332 -15.09 5.14 -23.48
CA ALA A 332 -13.87 4.38 -23.73
C ALA A 332 -12.91 4.44 -22.53
N LEU A 333 -12.80 5.59 -21.87
CA LEU A 333 -12.02 5.74 -20.64
C LEU A 333 -12.62 4.92 -19.49
N TYR A 334 -13.95 4.95 -19.35
CA TYR A 334 -14.65 4.12 -18.39
C TYR A 334 -14.42 2.62 -18.65
N LEU A 335 -14.59 2.16 -19.89
CA LEU A 335 -14.33 0.76 -20.27
C LEU A 335 -12.87 0.37 -20.00
N SER A 336 -11.92 1.27 -20.23
CA SER A 336 -10.50 1.02 -19.90
C SER A 336 -10.29 0.80 -18.40
N SER A 337 -10.97 1.58 -17.55
CA SER A 337 -10.93 1.37 -16.09
C SER A 337 -11.56 0.03 -15.67
N LEU A 338 -12.61 -0.42 -16.36
CA LEU A 338 -13.23 -1.72 -16.11
C LEU A 338 -12.34 -2.89 -16.53
N ILE A 339 -11.56 -2.75 -17.61
CA ILE A 339 -10.58 -3.76 -18.02
C ILE A 339 -9.59 -4.01 -16.89
N GLY A 340 -9.10 -2.96 -16.20
CA GLY A 340 -8.23 -3.11 -15.03
C GLY A 340 -8.88 -3.92 -13.89
N LEU A 341 -10.17 -3.67 -13.61
CA LEU A 341 -10.94 -4.44 -12.61
C LEU A 341 -11.13 -5.90 -13.03
N LEU A 342 -11.38 -6.15 -14.33
CA LEU A 342 -11.54 -7.50 -14.87
C LEU A 342 -10.24 -8.29 -14.84
N ILE A 343 -9.11 -7.66 -15.15
CA ILE A 343 -7.79 -8.29 -15.04
C ILE A 343 -7.53 -8.67 -13.58
N THR A 344 -7.84 -7.79 -12.63
CA THR A 344 -7.72 -8.08 -11.19
C THR A 344 -8.58 -9.27 -10.76
N ALA A 345 -9.75 -9.46 -11.37
CA ALA A 345 -10.63 -10.60 -11.10
C ALA A 345 -10.18 -11.90 -11.81
N ALA A 346 -9.34 -11.80 -12.84
CA ALA A 346 -8.84 -12.92 -13.61
C ALA A 346 -7.51 -13.49 -13.09
N MET A 347 -6.76 -12.67 -12.33
CA MET A 347 -5.56 -13.08 -11.58
C MET A 347 -5.93 -13.78 -10.27
#